data_AF-T2KKB8-F1
#
_entry.id   AF-T2KKB8-F1
#
_cell.length_a   1.000
_cell.length_b   1.000
_cell.length_c   1.000
_cell.angle_alpha   90.00
_cell.angle_beta   90.00
_cell.angle_gamma   90.00
#
_symmetry.space_group_name_H-M   'P 1'
#
loop_
_entity.id
_entity.type
_entity.pdbx_description
1 polymer ?
#
loop_
_entity_poly.entity_id
_entity_poly.type
_entity_poly.pdbx_seq_one_letter_code
_entity_poly.pdbx_strand_id
1 'polypeptide(L)'
;MSKLDQYTDEEWNKISALPQLVGGIIAGADSSGLVGSTKEMFETAKSYIGGREQFPNNTLIQAIVPNTTDPKAAIDDVKGQRKRILDHIKGYGVKSKEELAVKVLADCSATMHLLKEKESEETVTEYKTWLLNIAENVANAGTEGDFLGFGGVQFSDKEKAVFNTLKETLG
;
A
#
# COMPACT_ATOMS: atom_id res chain seq x y z
N MET A 1 -6.42 -14.78 -0.42
CA MET A 1 -7.14 -13.69 -1.12
C MET A 1 -8.09 -14.29 -2.13
N SER A 2 -9.21 -13.62 -2.38
CA SER A 2 -10.20 -14.07 -3.37
C SER A 2 -10.35 -12.99 -4.42
N LYS A 3 -10.06 -13.29 -5.70
CA LYS A 3 -10.35 -12.33 -6.78
C LYS A 3 -11.86 -12.15 -6.89
N LEU A 4 -12.33 -10.91 -7.03
CA LEU A 4 -13.74 -10.63 -7.33
C LEU A 4 -13.99 -10.76 -8.84
N ASP A 5 -15.08 -11.42 -9.22
CA ASP A 5 -15.38 -11.78 -10.62
C ASP A 5 -15.58 -10.59 -11.56
N GLN A 6 -15.90 -9.40 -11.01
CA GLN A 6 -16.06 -8.15 -11.77
C GLN A 6 -14.73 -7.55 -12.26
N TYR A 7 -13.59 -8.10 -11.81
CA TYR A 7 -12.26 -7.69 -12.26
C TYR A 7 -11.60 -8.75 -13.13
N THR A 8 -10.99 -8.29 -14.21
CA THR A 8 -10.01 -9.08 -14.96
C THR A 8 -8.79 -9.37 -14.08
N ASP A 9 -7.96 -10.34 -14.49
CA ASP A 9 -6.74 -10.67 -13.73
C ASP A 9 -5.76 -9.49 -13.65
N GLU A 10 -5.66 -8.69 -14.72
CA GLU A 10 -4.79 -7.51 -14.78
C GLU A 10 -5.28 -6.42 -13.82
N GLU A 11 -6.57 -6.09 -13.87
CA GLU A 11 -7.19 -5.13 -12.96
C GLU A 11 -7.05 -5.57 -11.50
N TRP A 12 -7.32 -6.84 -11.21
CA TRP A 12 -7.21 -7.38 -9.87
C TRP A 12 -5.77 -7.34 -9.34
N ASN A 13 -4.79 -7.68 -10.18
CA ASN A 13 -3.38 -7.60 -9.80
C ASN A 13 -3.00 -6.15 -9.46
N LYS A 14 -3.44 -5.19 -10.27
CA LYS A 14 -3.20 -3.77 -10.02
C LYS A 14 -3.85 -3.30 -8.71
N ILE A 15 -5.14 -3.58 -8.53
CA ILE A 15 -5.89 -3.17 -7.34
C ILE A 15 -5.30 -3.81 -6.09
N SER A 16 -5.13 -5.13 -6.07
CA SER A 16 -4.68 -5.86 -4.88
C SER A 16 -3.23 -5.58 -4.47
N ALA A 17 -2.35 -5.18 -5.40
CA ALA A 17 -0.97 -4.81 -5.09
C ALA A 17 -0.82 -3.37 -4.56
N LEU A 18 -1.74 -2.47 -4.95
CA LEU A 18 -1.63 -1.04 -4.71
C LEU A 18 -1.43 -0.65 -3.23
N PRO A 19 -2.13 -1.23 -2.24
CA PRO A 19 -1.98 -0.85 -0.84
C PRO A 19 -0.54 -1.02 -0.32
N GLN A 20 0.11 -2.12 -0.71
CA GLN A 20 1.49 -2.41 -0.31
C GLN A 20 2.50 -1.55 -1.09
N LEU A 21 2.22 -1.24 -2.35
CA LEU A 21 3.03 -0.31 -3.15
C LEU A 21 2.98 1.11 -2.57
N VAL A 22 1.81 1.56 -2.11
CA VAL A 22 1.63 2.86 -1.43
C VAL A 22 2.49 2.94 -0.16
N GLY A 23 2.43 1.93 0.72
CA GLY A 23 3.32 1.87 1.87
C GLY A 23 4.81 1.88 1.47
N GLY A 24 5.15 1.15 0.40
CA GLY A 24 6.52 1.07 -0.12
C GLY A 24 7.08 2.40 -0.60
N ILE A 25 6.29 3.23 -1.30
CA ILE A 25 6.78 4.53 -1.79
C ILE A 25 6.92 5.57 -0.68
N ILE A 26 6.14 5.45 0.40
CA ILE A 26 6.30 6.28 1.60
C ILE A 26 7.60 5.90 2.33
N ALA A 27 7.79 4.62 2.68
CA ALA A 27 9.04 4.16 3.30
C ALA A 27 10.28 4.41 2.41
N GLY A 28 10.09 4.43 1.10
CA GLY A 28 11.12 4.74 0.11
C GLY A 28 11.49 6.23 0.01
N ALA A 29 10.63 7.14 0.49
CA ALA A 29 10.75 8.58 0.19
C ALA A 29 11.96 9.25 0.84
N ASP A 30 12.36 8.83 2.04
CA ASP A 30 13.50 9.41 2.75
C ASP A 30 14.66 8.43 3.03
N SER A 31 14.46 7.14 2.76
CA SER A 31 15.52 6.15 2.95
C SER A 31 16.63 6.32 1.90
N SER A 32 17.88 6.49 2.34
CA SER A 32 19.07 6.42 1.47
C SER A 32 19.47 4.96 1.14
N GLY A 33 18.92 3.97 1.88
CA GLY A 33 19.13 2.54 1.67
C GLY A 33 17.92 1.84 1.01
N LEU A 34 18.15 0.74 0.30
CA LEU A 34 17.17 0.03 -0.57
C LEU A 34 15.98 -0.63 0.15
N VAL A 35 15.93 -0.61 1.48
CA VAL A 35 14.97 -1.38 2.28
C VAL A 35 14.59 -0.55 3.51
N GLY A 36 13.31 -0.21 3.66
CA GLY A 36 12.79 0.41 4.88
C GLY A 36 13.07 -0.45 6.12
N SER A 37 13.06 0.15 7.31
CA SER A 37 13.34 -0.59 8.56
C SER A 37 12.38 -1.78 8.73
N THR A 38 12.81 -2.80 9.48
CA THR A 38 11.93 -3.95 9.82
C THR A 38 10.63 -3.51 10.51
N LYS A 39 10.66 -2.34 11.17
CA LYS A 39 9.49 -1.72 11.80
C LYS A 39 8.53 -1.11 10.78
N GLU A 40 9.02 -0.39 9.77
CA GLU A 40 8.19 0.14 8.68
C GLU A 40 7.47 -0.98 7.92
N MET A 41 8.16 -2.10 7.68
CA MET A 41 7.54 -3.28 7.08
C MET A 41 6.44 -3.86 7.96
N PHE A 42 6.63 -3.89 9.28
CA PHE A 42 5.66 -4.41 10.23
C PHE A 42 4.41 -3.53 10.31
N GLU A 43 4.57 -2.20 10.41
CA GLU A 43 3.43 -1.29 10.44
C GLU A 43 2.69 -1.26 9.10
N THR A 44 3.40 -1.35 7.96
CA THR A 44 2.76 -1.57 6.65
C THR A 44 1.88 -2.82 6.68
N ALA A 45 2.40 -3.94 7.18
CA ALA A 45 1.67 -5.20 7.26
C ALA A 45 0.47 -5.10 8.22
N LYS A 46 0.62 -4.42 9.35
CA LYS A 46 -0.44 -4.22 10.34
C LYS A 46 -1.57 -3.36 9.78
N SER A 47 -1.28 -2.20 9.19
CA SER A 47 -2.29 -1.32 8.59
C SER A 47 -2.97 -1.98 7.39
N TYR A 48 -2.22 -2.79 6.64
CA TYR A 48 -2.78 -3.62 5.58
C TYR A 48 -3.78 -4.65 6.13
N ILE A 49 -3.40 -5.44 7.14
CA ILE A 49 -4.29 -6.45 7.74
C ILE A 49 -5.48 -5.81 8.46
N GLY A 50 -5.28 -4.68 9.14
CA GLY A 50 -6.30 -3.93 9.87
C GLY A 50 -7.43 -3.40 8.98
N GLY A 51 -7.23 -3.33 7.67
CA GLY A 51 -8.30 -2.97 6.71
C GLY A 51 -9.54 -3.86 6.85
N ARG A 52 -9.39 -5.13 7.24
CA ARG A 52 -10.55 -6.02 7.44
C ARG A 52 -11.42 -5.63 8.61
N GLU A 53 -10.81 -5.19 9.70
CA GLU A 53 -11.51 -4.79 10.92
C GLU A 53 -12.09 -3.38 10.75
N GLN A 54 -11.36 -2.49 10.07
CA GLN A 54 -11.77 -1.11 9.86
C GLN A 54 -12.92 -0.99 8.84
N PHE A 55 -12.94 -1.83 7.82
CA PHE A 55 -13.93 -1.79 6.73
C PHE A 55 -14.62 -3.16 6.55
N PRO A 56 -15.43 -3.60 7.54
CA PRO A 56 -16.03 -4.93 7.56
C PRO A 56 -17.03 -5.16 6.41
N ASN A 57 -17.66 -4.09 5.91
CA ASN A 57 -18.67 -4.16 4.85
C ASN A 57 -18.09 -3.95 3.45
N ASN A 58 -16.80 -3.61 3.33
CA ASN A 58 -16.14 -3.36 2.07
C ASN A 58 -15.63 -4.66 1.44
N THR A 59 -16.43 -5.26 0.55
CA THR A 59 -16.10 -6.55 -0.08
C THR A 59 -14.77 -6.53 -0.82
N LEU A 60 -14.39 -5.40 -1.42
CA LEU A 60 -13.11 -5.22 -2.10
C LEU A 60 -11.93 -5.35 -1.14
N ILE A 61 -11.94 -4.62 -0.02
CA ILE A 61 -10.89 -4.69 1.00
C ILE A 61 -10.84 -6.09 1.62
N GLN A 62 -12.01 -6.67 1.95
CA GLN A 62 -12.08 -8.03 2.51
C GLN A 62 -11.48 -9.09 1.59
N ALA A 63 -11.62 -8.92 0.27
CA ALA A 63 -11.11 -9.83 -0.75
C ALA A 63 -9.59 -9.71 -0.95
N ILE A 64 -9.03 -8.50 -0.79
CA ILE A 64 -7.60 -8.19 -0.92
C ILE A 64 -6.81 -8.59 0.32
N VAL A 65 -7.36 -8.44 1.52
CA VAL A 65 -6.62 -8.76 2.74
C VAL A 65 -6.65 -10.28 3.00
N PRO A 66 -5.48 -10.93 3.20
CA PRO A 66 -5.38 -12.36 3.49
C PRO A 66 -6.30 -12.77 4.64
N ASN A 67 -6.87 -13.97 4.54
CA ASN A 67 -7.59 -14.55 5.66
C ASN A 67 -6.58 -15.25 6.57
N THR A 68 -6.32 -14.69 7.75
CA THR A 68 -5.32 -15.19 8.69
C THR A 68 -5.84 -16.28 9.63
N THR A 69 -7.10 -16.71 9.47
CA THR A 69 -7.72 -17.74 10.32
C THR A 69 -7.09 -19.12 10.17
N ASP A 70 -6.48 -19.43 9.02
CA ASP A 70 -5.63 -20.60 8.81
C ASP A 70 -4.16 -20.17 8.63
N PRO A 71 -3.26 -20.48 9.57
CA PRO A 71 -1.84 -20.13 9.48
C PRO A 71 -1.13 -20.64 8.22
N LYS A 72 -1.51 -21.79 7.66
CA LYS A 72 -0.88 -22.31 6.44
C LYS A 72 -1.34 -21.55 5.21
N ALA A 73 -2.65 -21.32 5.09
CA ALA A 73 -3.22 -20.50 4.02
C ALA A 73 -2.67 -19.07 4.07
N ALA A 74 -2.47 -18.51 5.27
CA ALA A 74 -1.88 -17.19 5.46
C ALA A 74 -0.43 -17.11 4.93
N ILE A 75 0.39 -18.14 5.16
CA ILE A 75 1.78 -18.17 4.65
C ILE A 75 1.81 -18.19 3.12
N ASP A 76 0.95 -18.99 2.48
CA ASP A 76 0.91 -19.07 1.02
C ASP A 76 0.35 -17.80 0.39
N ASP A 77 -0.67 -17.18 1.00
CA ASP A 77 -1.19 -15.87 0.61
C ASP A 77 -0.10 -14.79 0.68
N VAL A 78 0.66 -14.74 1.79
CA VAL A 78 1.76 -13.76 1.96
C VAL A 78 2.86 -13.95 0.91
N LYS A 79 3.24 -15.20 0.60
CA LYS A 79 4.21 -15.48 -0.47
C LYS A 79 3.69 -15.03 -1.83
N GLY A 80 2.41 -15.32 -2.11
CA GLY A 80 1.75 -14.91 -3.34
C GLY A 80 1.72 -13.39 -3.49
N GLN A 81 1.38 -12.66 -2.42
CA GLN A 81 1.41 -11.20 -2.40
C GLN A 81 2.79 -10.65 -2.66
N ARG A 82 3.80 -11.12 -1.91
CA ARG A 82 5.17 -10.67 -2.10
C ARG A 82 5.63 -10.86 -3.55
N LYS A 83 5.31 -12.01 -4.16
CA LYS A 83 5.61 -12.25 -5.57
C LYS A 83 4.92 -11.22 -6.48
N ARG A 84 3.62 -10.96 -6.30
CA ARG A 84 2.88 -9.98 -7.09
C ARG A 84 3.46 -8.57 -6.98
N ILE A 85 3.77 -8.10 -5.78
CA ILE A 85 4.42 -6.79 -5.58
C ILE A 85 5.74 -6.74 -6.36
N LEU A 86 6.59 -7.76 -6.22
CA LEU A 86 7.89 -7.80 -6.89
C LEU A 86 7.75 -7.84 -8.41
N ASP A 87 6.81 -8.61 -8.93
CA ASP A 87 6.53 -8.68 -10.36
C ASP A 87 5.96 -7.36 -10.88
N HIS A 88 5.10 -6.68 -10.10
CA HIS A 88 4.55 -5.35 -10.42
C HIS A 88 5.65 -4.27 -10.44
N ILE A 89 6.52 -4.25 -9.43
CA ILE A 89 7.67 -3.34 -9.37
C ILE A 89 8.61 -3.57 -10.55
N LYS A 90 8.93 -4.84 -10.87
CA LYS A 90 9.74 -5.18 -12.05
C LYS A 90 9.07 -4.71 -13.34
N GLY A 91 7.75 -4.87 -13.45
CA GLY A 91 6.95 -4.43 -14.59
C GLY A 91 7.03 -2.92 -14.85
N TYR A 92 7.26 -2.11 -13.82
CA TYR A 92 7.48 -0.68 -13.99
C TYR A 92 8.80 -0.34 -14.70
N GLY A 93 9.81 -1.21 -14.63
CA GLY A 93 11.13 -0.99 -15.25
C GLY A 93 11.89 0.22 -14.71
N VAL A 94 11.60 0.64 -13.47
CA VAL A 94 12.15 1.83 -12.83
C VAL A 94 13.54 1.59 -12.26
N LYS A 95 14.36 2.64 -12.23
CA LYS A 95 15.75 2.61 -11.76
C LYS A 95 15.96 3.39 -10.47
N SER A 96 14.98 4.19 -10.06
CA SER A 96 15.03 4.96 -8.82
C SER A 96 13.72 4.87 -8.04
N LYS A 97 13.77 5.29 -6.78
CA LYS A 97 12.60 5.32 -5.89
C LYS A 97 11.62 6.42 -6.27
N GLU A 98 12.14 7.53 -6.81
CA GLU A 98 11.35 8.65 -7.32
C GLU A 98 10.55 8.21 -8.55
N GLU A 99 11.18 7.49 -9.48
CA GLU A 99 10.49 6.90 -10.63
C GLU A 99 9.42 5.91 -10.17
N LEU A 100 9.71 5.08 -9.17
CA LEU A 100 8.74 4.17 -8.57
C LEU A 100 7.54 4.93 -7.98
N ALA A 101 7.79 5.99 -7.21
CA ALA A 101 6.74 6.83 -6.62
C ALA A 101 5.83 7.43 -7.70
N VAL A 102 6.41 7.97 -8.77
CA VAL A 102 5.63 8.51 -9.91
C VAL A 102 4.74 7.42 -10.54
N LYS A 103 5.27 6.20 -10.74
CA LYS A 103 4.50 5.09 -11.31
C LYS A 103 3.39 4.60 -10.40
N VAL A 104 3.64 4.47 -9.10
CA VAL A 104 2.64 4.04 -8.12
C VAL A 104 1.54 5.09 -7.98
N LEU A 105 1.87 6.39 -7.96
CA LEU A 105 0.87 7.47 -7.94
C LEU A 105 0.00 7.46 -9.21
N ALA A 106 0.60 7.24 -10.39
CA ALA A 106 -0.17 7.06 -11.62
C ALA A 106 -1.12 5.85 -11.53
N ASP A 107 -0.66 4.75 -10.92
CA ASP A 107 -1.50 3.58 -10.66
C ASP A 107 -2.61 3.85 -9.64
N CYS A 108 -2.38 4.68 -8.62
CA CYS A 108 -3.42 5.16 -7.70
C CYS A 108 -4.52 5.88 -8.48
N SER A 109 -4.16 6.86 -9.31
CA SER A 109 -5.13 7.60 -10.14
C SER A 109 -5.93 6.66 -11.05
N ALA A 110 -5.26 5.81 -11.81
CA ALA A 110 -5.91 4.87 -12.72
C ALA A 110 -6.82 3.87 -11.97
N THR A 111 -6.41 3.44 -10.78
CA THR A 111 -7.23 2.55 -9.94
C THR A 111 -8.47 3.29 -9.43
N MET A 112 -8.37 4.56 -9.05
CA MET A 112 -9.54 5.33 -8.62
C MET A 112 -10.56 5.50 -9.75
N HIS A 113 -10.09 5.70 -10.99
CA HIS A 113 -10.97 5.72 -12.16
C HIS A 113 -11.67 4.37 -12.36
N LEU A 114 -10.92 3.27 -12.35
CA LEU A 114 -11.45 1.93 -12.50
C LEU A 114 -12.47 1.56 -11.42
N LEU A 115 -12.18 1.85 -10.15
CA LEU A 115 -13.08 1.52 -9.05
C LEU A 115 -14.37 2.35 -9.11
N LYS A 116 -14.31 3.62 -9.52
CA LYS A 116 -15.53 4.45 -9.71
C LYS A 116 -16.46 3.91 -10.80
N GLU A 117 -15.94 3.15 -11.76
CA GLU A 117 -16.75 2.54 -12.82
C GLU A 117 -17.43 1.23 -12.36
N LYS A 118 -16.86 0.54 -11.36
CA LYS A 118 -17.24 -0.83 -10.99
C LYS A 118 -17.79 -1.00 -9.58
N GLU A 119 -17.58 -0.03 -8.70
CA GLU A 119 -17.95 -0.09 -7.29
C GLU A 119 -18.83 1.10 -6.89
N SER A 120 -19.47 1.00 -5.72
CA SER A 120 -20.20 2.11 -5.13
C SER A 120 -19.24 3.22 -4.65
N GLU A 121 -19.74 4.45 -4.59
CA GLU A 121 -18.96 5.60 -4.07
C GLU A 121 -18.46 5.37 -2.64
N GLU A 122 -19.25 4.69 -1.81
CA GLU A 122 -18.87 4.29 -0.46
C GLU A 122 -17.67 3.34 -0.47
N THR A 123 -17.71 2.28 -1.28
CA THR A 123 -16.61 1.31 -1.40
C THR A 123 -15.32 1.98 -1.88
N VAL A 124 -15.42 2.90 -2.85
CA VAL A 124 -14.27 3.67 -3.35
C VAL A 124 -13.71 4.57 -2.25
N THR A 125 -14.57 5.27 -1.50
CA THR A 125 -14.17 6.20 -0.44
C THR A 125 -13.46 5.48 0.71
N GLU A 126 -13.97 4.32 1.13
CA GLU A 126 -13.31 3.48 2.14
C GLU A 126 -11.97 2.94 1.64
N TYR A 127 -11.89 2.51 0.37
CA TYR A 127 -10.63 2.06 -0.21
C TYR A 127 -9.57 3.17 -0.25
N LYS A 128 -9.95 4.41 -0.62
CA LYS A 128 -9.05 5.58 -0.52
C LYS A 128 -8.59 5.83 0.91
N THR A 129 -9.53 5.80 1.85
CA THR A 129 -9.24 6.01 3.28
C THR A 129 -8.25 4.97 3.77
N TRP A 130 -8.42 3.71 3.36
CA TRP A 130 -7.47 2.65 3.69
C TRP A 130 -6.07 2.90 3.14
N LEU A 131 -5.93 3.32 1.88
CA LEU A 131 -4.62 3.68 1.29
C LEU A 131 -3.94 4.82 2.05
N LEU A 132 -4.70 5.86 2.42
CA LEU A 132 -4.19 7.00 3.19
C LEU A 132 -3.75 6.57 4.60
N ASN A 133 -4.54 5.72 5.28
CA ASN A 133 -4.18 5.18 6.59
C ASN A 133 -2.90 4.35 6.52
N ILE A 134 -2.71 3.54 5.46
CA ILE A 134 -1.44 2.81 5.27
C ILE A 134 -0.29 3.80 5.13
N ALA A 135 -0.41 4.79 4.24
CA ALA A 135 0.63 5.77 4.00
C ALA A 135 1.01 6.54 5.28
N GLU A 136 0.02 7.01 6.04
CA GLU A 136 0.23 7.75 7.28
C GLU A 136 0.87 6.89 8.38
N ASN A 137 0.41 5.64 8.55
CA ASN A 137 0.99 4.73 9.55
C ASN A 137 2.45 4.39 9.24
N VAL A 138 2.78 4.17 7.96
CA VAL A 138 4.16 3.90 7.53
C VAL A 138 5.07 5.10 7.78
N ALA A 139 4.62 6.30 7.41
CA ALA A 139 5.38 7.53 7.66
C ALA A 139 5.60 7.78 9.16
N ASN A 140 4.63 7.44 10.01
CA ASN A 140 4.78 7.54 11.46
C ASN A 140 5.69 6.45 12.04
N ALA A 141 5.83 5.28 11.39
CA ALA A 141 6.62 4.16 11.88
C ALA A 141 8.13 4.35 11.76
N GLY A 142 8.60 5.00 10.68
CA GLY A 142 10.02 5.26 10.40
C GLY A 142 10.70 6.21 11.41
N THR A 143 9.91 6.78 12.31
CA THR A 143 10.30 7.90 13.19
C THR A 143 11.01 7.47 14.48
N GLU A 144 10.94 6.19 14.85
CA GLU A 144 11.52 5.67 16.11
C GLU A 144 12.93 5.08 15.95
N GLY A 145 13.63 5.37 14.86
CA GLY A 145 14.85 4.65 14.45
C GLY A 145 16.08 5.50 14.14
N ASP A 146 16.40 6.52 14.94
CA ASP A 146 17.78 7.05 14.95
C ASP A 146 18.59 6.23 15.98
N PHE A 147 19.30 5.22 15.47
CA PHE A 147 20.02 4.19 16.23
C PHE A 147 21.20 4.74 17.07
N LEU A 148 21.30 6.06 17.30
CA LEU A 148 22.33 6.71 18.12
C LEU A 148 21.82 7.88 19.00
N GLY A 149 20.53 7.92 19.34
CA GLY A 149 20.04 8.81 20.41
C GLY A 149 19.86 10.29 20.05
N PHE A 150 19.76 10.63 18.76
CA PHE A 150 19.25 11.92 18.31
C PHE A 150 17.84 11.70 17.75
N GLY A 151 16.81 12.31 18.32
CA GLY A 151 15.43 12.06 17.86
C GLY A 151 15.25 12.41 16.37
N GLY A 152 14.86 11.43 15.55
CA GLY A 152 14.47 11.66 14.16
C GLY A 152 13.21 12.52 14.05
N VAL A 153 13.06 13.23 12.94
CA VAL A 153 11.85 14.04 12.67
C VAL A 153 10.69 13.10 12.40
N GLN A 154 9.60 13.26 13.15
CA GLN A 154 8.37 12.53 12.87
C GLN A 154 7.85 12.93 11.48
N PHE A 155 7.70 11.95 10.58
CA PHE A 155 7.17 12.14 9.23
C PHE A 155 8.01 13.17 8.45
N SER A 156 9.06 12.71 7.77
CA SER A 156 10.03 13.57 7.08
C SER A 156 9.36 14.48 6.03
N ASP A 157 10.04 15.56 5.64
CA ASP A 157 9.51 16.47 4.62
C ASP A 157 9.32 15.79 3.25
N LYS A 158 10.17 14.79 2.93
CA LYS A 158 10.04 14.01 1.69
C LYS A 158 8.85 13.05 1.74
N GLU A 159 8.66 12.35 2.85
CA GLU A 159 7.47 11.51 3.06
C GLU A 159 6.20 12.35 3.01
N LYS A 160 6.19 13.53 3.66
CA LYS A 160 5.06 14.48 3.63
C LYS A 160 4.75 14.92 2.20
N ALA A 161 5.77 15.22 1.40
CA ALA A 161 5.58 15.59 0.00
C ALA A 161 4.90 14.46 -0.79
N VAL A 162 5.39 13.21 -0.67
CA VAL A 162 4.79 12.05 -1.34
C VAL A 162 3.37 11.79 -0.84
N PHE A 163 3.12 11.88 0.47
CA PHE A 163 1.80 11.72 1.07
C PHE A 163 0.80 12.78 0.58
N ASN A 164 1.21 14.04 0.49
CA ASN A 164 0.35 15.11 -0.01
C ASN A 164 0.01 14.88 -1.48
N THR A 165 0.98 14.50 -2.32
CA THR A 165 0.72 14.13 -3.71
C THR A 165 -0.20 12.91 -3.82
N LEU A 166 -0.04 11.89 -2.96
CA LEU A 166 -0.95 10.75 -2.89
C LEU A 166 -2.38 11.21 -2.56
N LYS A 167 -2.54 12.07 -1.55
CA LYS A 167 -3.85 12.59 -1.16
C LYS A 167 -4.52 13.35 -2.29
N GLU A 168 -3.80 14.24 -2.98
CA GLU A 168 -4.30 14.94 -4.17
C GLU A 168 -4.66 13.98 -5.31
N THR A 169 -3.84 12.95 -5.52
CA THR A 169 -4.04 11.95 -6.60
C THR A 169 -5.28 11.10 -6.37
N LEU A 170 -5.57 10.75 -5.11
CA LEU A 170 -6.75 9.96 -4.76
C LEU A 170 -8.04 10.80 -4.86
N GLY A 171 -7.95 12.13 -4.75
CA GLY A 171 -9.07 13.08 -4.83
C GLY A 171 -9.92 13.04 -3.58
#